data_AF-A0AAN4T863-F1
#
_entry.id   AF-A0AAN4T863-F1
#
_cell.length_a   1.000
_cell.length_b   1.000
_cell.length_c   1.000
_cell.angle_alpha   90.00
_cell.angle_beta   90.00
_cell.angle_gamma   90.00
#
_symmetry.space_group_name_H-M   'P 1'
#
loop_
_entity.id
_entity.type
_entity.pdbx_description
1 polymer ?
#
loop_
_entity_poly.entity_id
_entity_poly.type
_entity_poly.pdbx_seq_one_letter_code
_entity_poly.pdbx_strand_id
1 'polypeptide(L)'
;MVTQTTQYHHYIPQFILKRFEHTRAKNKKFIEHGIVHVFDLVSEQFWLKEVARTCGTQNLYYNAKDTNPMRIEHLFSKLESKTSDIFKKVTAAVSNGVDHIDILEKDVHILFQFMNLSLRRSEWYRNEVKNPYRENDFFFQRQFEASRKSGRSDEPEQFWLEQLLYLLETSHEGILEDARSPDKNAAASTYSHFVENYTLQIWKAADGYEYFLNDRLVDFEGDTQSCLGTEMKGERCQLIWMTSEDLIHLILPVSPEVAIIFCKESRCWESPFADAMHQAKVPYPENSLLKNTPHKDIVSVDVPSRKRGKKKKWPATTAWRVNIGALSREQHRIIASYSLSHAQLLIVVRSRARFEKAKRELELFSRERMQHWSNLGIRSSYKGSQQQSHEPALRPVSAEASIKSVEEFMSAMYEMLEIKDVSHEIPSMTKRNAFRLWVTIDTLELLAERTTPSVGSENGCPASRIMHPALKAAFEATYPPKHPNHRDLNNVNFAKFLDECIGEETFRLLSLEIERKISELVSANSFKAHFEAYKKTLPPYDDPLVQQHGDDAGDQSNDLKDDILRSPHFQSIIKVAEIFDVLKWMFDERQDILATFVRQIAVPMDDTRPRVVRFRGRRQ
;
A
#
# COMPACT_ATOMS: atom_id res chain seq x y z
N MET A 1 36.57 -28.52 12.37
CA MET A 1 36.06 -27.38 11.58
C MET A 1 35.45 -27.95 10.31
N VAL A 2 34.12 -27.99 10.20
CA VAL A 2 33.45 -28.36 8.94
C VAL A 2 33.62 -27.18 8.01
N THR A 3 34.33 -27.37 6.89
CA THR A 3 34.50 -26.34 5.87
C THR A 3 33.11 -25.98 5.33
N GLN A 4 32.70 -24.73 5.56
CA GLN A 4 31.45 -24.18 5.07
C GLN A 4 31.49 -24.21 3.55
N THR A 5 30.76 -25.16 2.94
CA THR A 5 30.60 -25.22 1.49
C THR A 5 29.68 -24.08 1.08
N THR A 6 30.22 -23.08 0.39
CA THR A 6 29.42 -21.97 -0.15
C THR A 6 28.54 -22.50 -1.27
N GLN A 7 27.22 -22.58 -1.04
CA GLN A 7 26.25 -22.99 -2.05
C GLN A 7 25.42 -21.77 -2.48
N TYR A 8 25.22 -21.62 -3.79
CA TYR A 8 24.35 -20.58 -4.32
C TYR A 8 22.90 -21.07 -4.30
N HIS A 9 22.02 -20.33 -3.60
CA HIS A 9 20.61 -20.67 -3.43
C HIS A 9 19.76 -19.68 -4.20
N HIS A 10 18.93 -20.21 -5.09
CA HIS A 10 18.03 -19.43 -5.92
C HIS A 10 16.77 -19.06 -5.15
N TYR A 11 16.34 -17.80 -5.21
CA TYR A 11 14.98 -17.43 -4.77
C TYR A 11 13.98 -17.47 -5.92
N ILE A 12 14.43 -17.29 -7.17
CA ILE A 12 13.67 -17.70 -8.36
C ILE A 12 14.20 -19.05 -8.83
N PRO A 13 13.41 -20.13 -8.75
CA PRO A 13 13.88 -21.47 -9.09
C PRO A 13 14.47 -21.56 -10.48
N GLN A 14 15.59 -22.27 -10.60
CA GLN A 14 16.29 -22.43 -11.87
C GLN A 14 15.38 -23.01 -12.96
N PHE A 15 14.50 -23.95 -12.63
CA PHE A 15 13.62 -24.57 -13.63
C PHE A 15 12.65 -23.57 -14.27
N ILE A 16 12.31 -22.47 -13.57
CA ILE A 16 11.52 -21.36 -14.11
C ILE A 16 12.43 -20.45 -14.94
N LEU A 17 13.58 -20.02 -14.40
CA LEU A 17 14.55 -19.20 -15.15
C LEU A 17 14.94 -19.82 -16.50
N LYS A 18 15.11 -21.14 -16.55
CA LYS A 18 15.41 -21.89 -17.79
C LYS A 18 14.35 -21.71 -18.89
N ARG A 19 13.10 -21.38 -18.53
CA ARG A 19 12.03 -21.08 -19.50
C ARG A 19 12.14 -19.69 -20.12
N PHE A 20 12.93 -18.82 -19.53
CA PHE A 20 13.22 -17.47 -20.00
C PHE A 20 14.60 -17.37 -20.67
N GLU A 21 15.29 -18.51 -20.86
CA GLU A 21 16.56 -18.57 -21.58
C GLU A 21 16.44 -17.94 -22.97
N HIS A 22 17.34 -17.00 -23.25
CA HIS A 22 17.50 -16.41 -24.56
C HIS A 22 18.34 -17.30 -25.46
N THR A 23 19.48 -17.76 -24.94
CA THR A 23 20.48 -18.55 -25.66
C THR A 23 21.23 -19.47 -24.70
N ARG A 24 21.93 -20.48 -25.24
CA ARG A 24 22.88 -21.30 -24.48
C ARG A 24 24.30 -20.97 -24.90
N ALA A 25 25.18 -20.75 -23.93
CA ALA A 25 26.61 -20.57 -24.19
C ALA A 25 27.40 -21.78 -23.71
N LYS A 26 28.44 -22.15 -24.46
CA LYS A 26 29.40 -23.20 -24.07
C LYS A 26 30.58 -22.56 -23.36
N ASN A 27 30.85 -22.97 -22.13
CA ASN A 27 32.09 -22.59 -21.45
C ASN A 27 33.29 -23.40 -21.96
N LYS A 28 34.52 -22.97 -21.62
CA LYS A 28 35.79 -23.66 -21.97
C LYS A 28 35.84 -25.15 -21.58
N LYS A 29 34.93 -25.60 -20.72
CA LYS A 29 34.75 -27.00 -20.29
C LYS A 29 33.61 -27.75 -21.02
N PHE A 30 33.08 -27.22 -22.12
CA PHE A 30 31.97 -27.77 -22.91
C PHE A 30 30.63 -27.94 -22.16
N ILE A 31 30.48 -27.32 -20.98
CA ILE A 31 29.20 -27.29 -20.26
C ILE A 31 28.35 -26.15 -20.86
N GLU A 32 27.15 -26.49 -21.32
CA GLU A 32 26.17 -25.52 -21.77
C GLU A 32 25.49 -24.85 -20.58
N HIS A 33 25.56 -23.52 -20.53
CA HIS A 33 24.88 -22.70 -19.54
C HIS A 33 23.79 -21.87 -20.23
N GLY A 34 22.59 -21.89 -19.65
CA GLY A 34 21.51 -21.00 -20.06
C GLY A 34 21.86 -19.55 -19.74
N ILE A 35 21.62 -18.66 -20.69
CA ILE A 35 21.76 -17.22 -20.54
C ILE A 35 20.38 -16.57 -20.61
N VAL A 36 20.11 -15.64 -19.69
CA VAL A 36 18.90 -14.84 -19.64
C VAL A 36 19.23 -13.35 -19.83
N HIS A 37 18.29 -12.60 -20.40
CA HIS A 37 18.33 -11.14 -20.38
C HIS A 37 17.82 -10.65 -19.03
N VAL A 38 18.61 -9.82 -18.36
CA VAL A 38 18.26 -9.18 -17.09
C VAL A 38 18.30 -7.67 -17.31
N PHE A 39 17.15 -7.03 -17.24
CA PHE A 39 17.07 -5.58 -17.16
C PHE A 39 17.33 -5.17 -15.71
N ASP A 40 18.39 -4.42 -15.47
CA ASP A 40 18.69 -3.82 -14.18
C ASP A 40 17.97 -2.48 -14.07
N LEU A 41 17.09 -2.36 -13.07
CA LEU A 41 16.27 -1.17 -12.88
C LEU A 41 17.08 0.03 -12.39
N VAL A 42 18.24 -0.21 -11.75
CA VAL A 42 19.06 0.88 -11.21
C VAL A 42 19.90 1.52 -12.32
N SER A 43 20.54 0.70 -13.15
CA SER A 43 21.34 1.21 -14.28
C SER A 43 20.52 1.48 -15.53
N GLU A 44 19.25 1.07 -15.57
CA GLU A 44 18.40 1.04 -16.76
C GLU A 44 19.03 0.33 -17.97
N GLN A 45 19.82 -0.71 -17.72
CA GLN A 45 20.57 -1.44 -18.75
C GLN A 45 20.26 -2.93 -18.78
N PHE A 46 20.42 -3.51 -19.97
CA PHE A 46 20.34 -4.95 -20.18
C PHE A 46 21.67 -5.63 -19.96
N TRP A 47 21.64 -6.70 -19.18
CA TRP A 47 22.76 -7.58 -18.92
C TRP A 47 22.43 -9.00 -19.35
N LEU A 48 23.41 -9.69 -19.93
CA LEU A 48 23.35 -11.12 -20.13
C LEU A 48 23.92 -11.81 -18.89
N LYS A 49 23.11 -12.62 -18.21
CA LYS A 49 23.53 -13.34 -17.01
C LYS A 49 23.29 -14.84 -17.14
N GLU A 50 24.17 -15.63 -16.54
CA GLU A 50 24.01 -17.08 -16.44
C GLU A 50 22.83 -17.41 -15.51
N VAL A 51 21.96 -18.33 -15.91
CA VAL A 51 20.85 -18.83 -15.07
C VAL A 51 21.34 -19.31 -13.71
N ALA A 52 22.49 -19.99 -13.67
CA ALA A 52 23.07 -20.54 -12.44
C ALA A 52 23.52 -19.47 -11.42
N ARG A 53 23.67 -18.21 -11.85
CA ARG A 53 24.19 -17.10 -11.04
C ARG A 53 23.24 -15.90 -10.97
N THR A 54 21.98 -16.10 -11.33
CA THR A 54 20.95 -15.06 -11.38
C THR A 54 19.85 -15.39 -10.40
N CYS A 55 19.22 -14.38 -9.80
CA CYS A 55 18.08 -14.51 -8.89
C CYS A 55 18.30 -15.49 -7.72
N GLY A 56 19.43 -15.33 -7.05
CA GLY A 56 19.82 -16.09 -5.87
C GLY A 56 20.93 -15.39 -5.09
N THR A 57 21.34 -15.96 -3.97
CA THR A 57 22.49 -15.49 -3.22
C THR A 57 23.18 -16.66 -2.51
N GLN A 58 24.43 -16.46 -2.09
CA GLN A 58 25.18 -17.50 -1.39
C GLN A 58 24.56 -17.78 -0.02
N ASN A 59 24.36 -19.06 0.27
CA ASN A 59 23.90 -19.57 1.56
C ASN A 59 22.58 -18.94 2.05
N LEU A 60 21.68 -18.54 1.12
CA LEU A 60 20.44 -17.83 1.46
C LEU A 60 19.61 -18.52 2.55
N TYR A 61 19.49 -19.85 2.47
CA TYR A 61 18.70 -20.68 3.39
C TYR A 61 19.56 -21.47 4.39
N TYR A 62 20.84 -21.11 4.57
CA TYR A 62 21.71 -21.83 5.48
C TYR A 62 21.33 -21.53 6.94
N ASN A 63 21.01 -22.57 7.70
CA ASN A 63 20.65 -22.43 9.11
C ASN A 63 21.69 -23.09 10.01
N ALA A 64 22.60 -22.29 10.59
CA ALA A 64 23.64 -22.81 11.48
C ALA A 64 23.10 -23.46 12.78
N LYS A 65 21.85 -23.16 13.16
CA LYS A 65 21.21 -23.66 14.39
C LYS A 65 20.42 -24.96 14.16
N ASP A 66 20.20 -25.38 12.92
CA ASP A 66 19.56 -26.66 12.61
C ASP A 66 20.59 -27.80 12.62
N THR A 67 20.17 -29.01 12.98
CA THR A 67 21.01 -30.22 12.92
C THR A 67 21.42 -30.56 11.49
N ASN A 68 20.63 -30.12 10.51
CA ASN A 68 20.95 -30.13 9.10
C ASN A 68 20.89 -28.69 8.53
N PRO A 69 22.03 -27.98 8.45
CA PRO A 69 22.04 -26.58 8.02
C PRO A 69 21.50 -26.31 6.61
N MET A 70 21.41 -27.34 5.77
CA MET A 70 20.93 -27.26 4.37
C MET A 70 19.50 -27.81 4.20
N ARG A 71 18.79 -28.08 5.31
CA ARG A 71 17.46 -28.70 5.32
C ARG A 71 16.44 -27.94 4.48
N ILE A 72 16.39 -26.62 4.60
CA ILE A 72 15.44 -25.76 3.88
C ILE A 72 15.68 -25.86 2.36
N GLU A 73 16.93 -25.74 1.91
CA GLU A 73 17.29 -25.90 0.49
C GLU A 73 16.89 -27.29 -0.04
N HIS A 74 17.14 -28.35 0.73
CA HIS A 74 16.74 -29.70 0.35
C HIS A 74 15.22 -29.87 0.22
N LEU A 75 14.45 -29.25 1.12
CA LEU A 75 12.98 -29.26 1.07
C LEU A 75 12.45 -28.45 -0.12
N PHE A 76 13.04 -27.29 -0.40
CA PHE A 76 12.73 -26.52 -1.60
C PHE A 76 12.99 -27.32 -2.87
N SER A 77 14.14 -27.99 -2.98
CA SER A 77 14.46 -28.83 -4.14
C SER A 77 13.39 -29.90 -4.41
N LYS A 78 12.85 -30.53 -3.35
CA LYS A 78 11.73 -31.49 -3.47
C LYS A 78 10.45 -30.83 -3.97
N LEU A 79 10.08 -29.68 -3.40
CA LEU A 79 8.88 -28.94 -3.80
C LEU A 79 8.99 -28.44 -5.24
N GLU A 80 10.15 -27.91 -5.62
CA GLU A 80 10.46 -27.43 -6.97
C GLU A 80 10.43 -28.57 -7.99
N SER A 81 10.97 -29.75 -7.66
CA SER A 81 10.89 -30.91 -8.55
C SER A 81 9.43 -31.29 -8.86
N LYS A 82 8.57 -31.33 -7.84
CA LYS A 82 7.14 -31.65 -8.03
C LYS A 82 6.43 -30.55 -8.84
N THR A 83 6.71 -29.29 -8.52
CA THR A 83 6.12 -28.12 -9.19
C THR A 83 6.54 -28.05 -10.66
N SER A 84 7.80 -28.35 -10.96
CA SER A 84 8.35 -28.39 -12.32
C SER A 84 7.58 -29.39 -13.20
N ASP A 85 7.22 -30.55 -12.66
CA ASP A 85 6.43 -31.55 -13.39
C ASP A 85 5.01 -31.07 -13.66
N ILE A 86 4.39 -30.32 -12.73
CA ILE A 86 3.09 -29.68 -12.95
C ILE A 86 3.21 -28.63 -14.06
N PHE A 87 4.23 -27.77 -14.01
CA PHE A 87 4.42 -26.70 -15.00
C PHE A 87 4.71 -27.24 -16.40
N LYS A 88 5.41 -28.38 -16.53
CA LYS A 88 5.58 -29.07 -17.82
C LYS A 88 4.23 -29.49 -18.41
N LYS A 89 3.31 -30.02 -17.58
CA LYS A 89 1.97 -30.38 -18.06
C LYS A 89 1.17 -29.15 -18.49
N VAL A 90 1.18 -28.10 -17.67
CA VAL A 90 0.50 -26.83 -17.98
C VAL A 90 1.01 -26.23 -19.28
N THR A 91 2.33 -26.06 -19.41
CA THR A 91 2.94 -25.50 -20.63
C THR A 91 2.68 -26.36 -21.86
N ALA A 92 2.72 -27.70 -21.74
CA ALA A 92 2.37 -28.59 -22.84
C ALA A 92 0.90 -28.47 -23.26
N ALA A 93 -0.03 -28.35 -22.31
CA ALA A 93 -1.45 -28.15 -22.61
C ALA A 93 -1.68 -26.85 -23.40
N VAL A 94 -1.03 -25.76 -22.98
CA VAL A 94 -1.10 -24.48 -23.71
C VAL A 94 -0.49 -24.59 -25.10
N SER A 95 0.70 -25.21 -25.24
CA SER A 95 1.35 -25.42 -26.54
C SER A 95 0.54 -26.29 -27.50
N ASN A 96 -0.22 -27.25 -26.97
CA ASN A 96 -1.11 -28.10 -27.76
C ASN A 96 -2.45 -27.43 -28.09
N GLY A 97 -2.68 -26.19 -27.65
CA GLY A 97 -3.92 -25.45 -27.91
C GLY A 97 -5.15 -26.01 -27.20
N VAL A 98 -4.97 -26.71 -26.08
CA VAL A 98 -6.09 -27.19 -25.26
C VAL A 98 -6.65 -26.01 -24.46
N ASP A 99 -7.97 -25.94 -24.32
CA ASP A 99 -8.70 -24.92 -23.59
C ASP A 99 -8.75 -25.16 -22.07
N HIS A 100 -8.39 -26.36 -21.62
CA HIS A 100 -8.33 -26.73 -20.20
C HIS A 100 -7.27 -27.82 -19.92
N ILE A 101 -6.98 -28.03 -18.62
CA ILE A 101 -6.17 -29.12 -18.10
C ILE A 101 -6.77 -29.65 -16.81
N ASP A 102 -6.80 -30.98 -16.66
CA ASP A 102 -7.21 -31.60 -15.40
C ASP A 102 -5.97 -31.76 -14.48
N ILE A 103 -5.96 -31.03 -13.36
CA ILE A 103 -4.90 -31.03 -12.34
C ILE A 103 -5.38 -31.81 -11.12
N LEU A 104 -4.61 -32.78 -10.64
CA LEU A 104 -4.99 -33.53 -9.45
C LEU A 104 -5.05 -32.61 -8.22
N GLU A 105 -5.99 -32.82 -7.32
CA GLU A 105 -6.14 -32.02 -6.09
C GLU A 105 -4.82 -31.90 -5.30
N LYS A 106 -4.10 -33.01 -5.12
CA LYS A 106 -2.76 -33.01 -4.50
C LYS A 106 -1.74 -32.12 -5.22
N ASP A 107 -1.85 -32.00 -6.55
CA ASP A 107 -0.96 -31.16 -7.37
C ASP A 107 -1.38 -29.68 -7.18
N VAL A 108 -2.67 -29.40 -6.97
CA VAL A 108 -3.15 -28.07 -6.59
C VAL A 108 -2.66 -27.66 -5.19
N HIS A 109 -2.67 -28.56 -4.21
CA HIS A 109 -2.11 -28.28 -2.87
C HIS A 109 -0.61 -27.92 -2.96
N ILE A 110 0.13 -28.62 -3.82
CA ILE A 110 1.54 -28.31 -4.14
C ILE A 110 1.66 -26.90 -4.75
N LEU A 111 0.76 -26.51 -5.66
CA LEU A 111 0.77 -25.18 -6.26
C LEU A 111 0.50 -24.08 -5.22
N PHE A 112 -0.49 -24.26 -4.33
CA PHE A 112 -0.75 -23.32 -3.23
C PHE A 112 0.47 -23.18 -2.30
N GLN A 113 1.08 -24.31 -1.93
CA GLN A 113 2.28 -24.32 -1.09
C GLN A 113 3.45 -23.60 -1.78
N PHE A 114 3.69 -23.91 -3.05
CA PHE A 114 4.75 -23.27 -3.84
C PHE A 114 4.52 -21.77 -4.02
N MET A 115 3.28 -21.35 -4.30
CA MET A 115 2.90 -19.94 -4.44
C MET A 115 3.16 -19.15 -3.15
N ASN A 116 2.67 -19.68 -2.02
CA ASN A 116 2.82 -19.03 -0.71
C ASN A 116 4.30 -18.91 -0.29
N LEU A 117 5.09 -19.96 -0.50
CA LEU A 117 6.53 -19.94 -0.19
C LEU A 117 7.32 -19.02 -1.14
N SER A 118 6.91 -18.94 -2.41
CA SER A 118 7.57 -18.06 -3.39
C SER A 118 7.48 -16.58 -2.99
N LEU A 119 6.37 -16.16 -2.38
CA LEU A 119 6.21 -14.82 -1.81
C LEU A 119 7.17 -14.52 -0.63
N ARG A 120 7.68 -15.56 0.05
CA ARG A 120 8.43 -15.46 1.32
C ARG A 120 9.93 -15.80 1.20
N ARG A 121 10.35 -16.43 0.11
CA ARG A 121 11.70 -17.01 -0.01
C ARG A 121 12.76 -16.06 -0.57
N SER A 122 12.39 -14.85 -0.99
CA SER A 122 13.32 -13.91 -1.60
C SER A 122 14.29 -13.30 -0.61
N GLU A 123 15.48 -12.94 -1.07
CA GLU A 123 16.45 -12.18 -0.28
C GLU A 123 15.84 -10.87 0.22
N TRP A 124 15.02 -10.22 -0.62
CA TRP A 124 14.26 -9.07 -0.20
C TRP A 124 13.35 -9.39 0.99
N TYR A 125 12.64 -10.54 1.00
CA TYR A 125 11.80 -10.96 2.16
C TYR A 125 12.60 -11.11 3.43
N ARG A 126 13.74 -11.80 3.35
CA ARG A 126 14.65 -11.91 4.48
C ARG A 126 15.07 -10.54 5.00
N ASN A 127 15.46 -9.62 4.12
CA ASN A 127 15.96 -8.31 4.50
C ASN A 127 14.88 -7.42 5.13
N GLU A 128 13.62 -7.53 4.69
CA GLU A 128 12.50 -6.85 5.37
C GLU A 128 12.28 -7.43 6.77
N VAL A 129 12.28 -8.77 6.92
CA VAL A 129 12.12 -9.40 8.23
C VAL A 129 13.25 -8.99 9.19
N LYS A 130 14.49 -8.77 8.71
CA LYS A 130 15.63 -8.36 9.53
C LYS A 130 15.41 -7.08 10.34
N ASN A 131 14.47 -6.22 9.93
CA ASN A 131 14.11 -5.02 10.67
C ASN A 131 12.63 -5.08 11.12
N PRO A 132 12.29 -5.96 12.08
CA PRO A 132 10.89 -6.17 12.47
C PRO A 132 10.30 -4.94 13.16
N TYR A 133 11.12 -4.04 13.71
CA TYR A 133 10.70 -2.80 14.39
C TYR A 133 10.90 -1.55 13.52
N ARG A 134 10.95 -1.71 12.19
CA ARG A 134 10.98 -0.58 11.27
C ARG A 134 9.77 0.31 11.53
N GLU A 135 9.98 1.64 11.48
CA GLU A 135 8.89 2.61 11.56
C GLU A 135 7.77 2.16 10.63
N ASN A 136 6.55 2.06 11.17
CA ASN A 136 5.31 1.89 10.40
C ASN A 136 5.04 0.47 9.86
N ASP A 137 5.71 -0.56 10.41
CA ASP A 137 5.49 -1.98 10.06
C ASP A 137 5.03 -2.81 11.27
N PHE A 138 3.74 -2.72 11.59
CA PHE A 138 3.16 -3.35 12.79
C PHE A 138 2.85 -4.84 12.61
N PHE A 139 2.86 -5.35 11.38
CA PHE A 139 2.57 -6.76 11.13
C PHE A 139 3.76 -7.65 11.46
N PHE A 140 4.97 -7.32 11.00
CA PHE A 140 6.16 -8.08 11.40
C PHE A 140 6.38 -7.98 12.91
N GLN A 141 6.12 -6.82 13.52
CA GLN A 141 6.12 -6.68 14.98
C GLN A 141 5.15 -7.65 15.64
N ARG A 142 3.88 -7.70 15.21
CA ARG A 142 2.87 -8.60 15.77
C ARG A 142 3.25 -10.07 15.59
N GLN A 143 3.70 -10.46 14.39
CA GLN A 143 4.11 -11.86 14.16
C GLN A 143 5.34 -12.22 15.00
N PHE A 144 6.28 -11.30 15.15
CA PHE A 144 7.49 -11.50 15.95
C PHE A 144 7.17 -11.56 17.45
N GLU A 145 6.31 -10.67 17.95
CA GLU A 145 5.81 -10.71 19.33
C GLU A 145 5.01 -12.00 19.61
N ALA A 146 4.18 -12.46 18.67
CA ALA A 146 3.46 -13.73 18.79
C ALA A 146 4.43 -14.92 18.80
N SER A 147 5.45 -14.90 17.92
CA SER A 147 6.52 -15.89 17.88
C SER A 147 7.26 -15.96 19.21
N ARG A 148 7.67 -14.81 19.76
CA ARG A 148 8.30 -14.70 21.08
C ARG A 148 7.41 -15.27 22.19
N LYS A 149 6.13 -14.91 22.22
CA LYS A 149 5.17 -15.43 23.21
C LYS A 149 5.00 -16.94 23.11
N SER A 150 5.14 -17.52 21.92
CA SER A 150 5.11 -18.97 21.70
C SER A 150 6.45 -19.69 21.98
N GLY A 151 7.44 -18.99 22.53
CA GLY A 151 8.75 -19.57 22.87
C GLY A 151 9.68 -19.81 21.67
N ARG A 152 9.40 -19.21 20.51
CA ARG A 152 10.25 -19.28 19.31
C ARG A 152 11.34 -18.21 19.31
N SER A 153 12.22 -18.24 18.31
CA SER A 153 13.40 -17.38 18.28
C SER A 153 13.07 -15.88 18.22
N ASP A 154 13.79 -15.11 19.03
CA ASP A 154 13.82 -13.65 19.06
C ASP A 154 14.85 -13.04 18.09
N GLU A 155 15.42 -13.84 17.19
CA GLU A 155 16.31 -13.37 16.14
C GLU A 155 15.56 -13.33 14.80
N PRO A 156 15.48 -12.17 14.11
CA PRO A 156 14.65 -12.03 12.91
C PRO A 156 15.00 -12.98 11.76
N GLU A 157 16.29 -13.22 11.53
CA GLU A 157 16.75 -14.15 10.49
C GLU A 157 16.35 -15.59 10.81
N GLN A 158 16.50 -16.00 12.07
CA GLN A 158 16.08 -17.31 12.54
C GLN A 158 14.55 -17.46 12.47
N PHE A 159 13.79 -16.44 12.85
CA PHE A 159 12.34 -16.40 12.72
C PHE A 159 11.86 -16.58 11.27
N TRP A 160 12.53 -15.94 10.30
CA TRP A 160 12.24 -16.15 8.88
C TRP A 160 12.49 -17.60 8.45
N LEU A 161 13.63 -18.18 8.83
CA LEU A 161 13.97 -19.58 8.50
C LEU A 161 12.97 -20.57 9.14
N GLU A 162 12.55 -20.33 10.39
CA GLU A 162 11.54 -21.12 11.08
C GLU A 162 10.17 -21.07 10.38
N GLN A 163 9.77 -19.90 9.87
CA GLN A 163 8.54 -19.79 9.08
C GLN A 163 8.62 -20.60 7.78
N LEU A 164 9.73 -20.50 7.04
CA LEU A 164 9.92 -21.25 5.81
C LEU A 164 9.90 -22.76 6.10
N LEU A 165 10.58 -23.19 7.15
CA LEU A 165 10.64 -24.59 7.55
C LEU A 165 9.26 -25.12 7.93
N TYR A 166 8.49 -24.38 8.76
CA TYR A 166 7.12 -24.73 9.11
C TYR A 166 6.24 -24.94 7.87
N LEU A 167 6.27 -24.01 6.91
CA LEU A 167 5.47 -24.10 5.69
C LEU A 167 5.94 -25.19 4.72
N LEU A 168 7.21 -25.60 4.78
CA LEU A 168 7.78 -26.68 3.95
C LEU A 168 7.51 -28.08 4.52
N GLU A 169 7.46 -28.22 5.84
CA GLU A 169 7.38 -29.52 6.52
C GLU A 169 5.97 -29.93 6.90
N THR A 170 5.15 -28.97 7.33
CA THR A 170 3.76 -29.23 7.70
C THR A 170 2.96 -29.56 6.44
N SER A 171 2.15 -30.63 6.50
CA SER A 171 1.25 -30.98 5.39
C SER A 171 0.21 -29.89 5.16
N HIS A 172 -0.36 -29.82 3.95
CA HIS A 172 -1.42 -28.86 3.61
C HIS A 172 -2.53 -28.84 4.67
N GLU A 173 -3.02 -30.02 5.04
CA GLU A 173 -4.10 -30.26 5.99
C GLU A 173 -3.67 -29.90 7.42
N GLY A 174 -2.41 -30.15 7.78
CA GLY A 174 -1.85 -29.72 9.07
C GLY A 174 -1.79 -28.20 9.19
N ILE A 175 -1.40 -27.50 8.11
CA ILE A 175 -1.39 -26.02 8.09
C ILE A 175 -2.82 -25.47 8.23
N LEU A 176 -3.80 -26.09 7.56
CA LEU A 176 -5.21 -25.67 7.68
C LEU A 176 -5.77 -25.91 9.09
N GLU A 177 -5.38 -27.00 9.74
CA GLU A 177 -5.80 -27.27 11.12
C GLU A 177 -5.17 -26.28 12.11
N ASP A 178 -3.88 -25.99 11.98
CA ASP A 178 -3.20 -24.98 12.77
C ASP A 178 -3.81 -23.57 12.59
N ALA A 179 -4.39 -23.28 11.41
CA ALA A 179 -5.06 -22.01 11.15
C ALA A 179 -6.40 -21.87 11.91
N ARG A 180 -7.03 -22.99 12.28
CA ARG A 180 -8.28 -23.05 13.05
C ARG A 180 -8.04 -23.04 14.57
N SER A 181 -6.81 -23.34 15.00
CA SER A 181 -6.42 -23.35 16.40
C SER A 181 -6.62 -21.98 17.08
N PRO A 182 -7.02 -21.94 18.37
CA PRO A 182 -7.08 -20.70 19.15
C PRO A 182 -5.72 -19.99 19.25
N ASP A 183 -4.63 -20.76 19.28
CA ASP A 183 -3.25 -20.25 19.18
C ASP A 183 -2.91 -20.02 17.69
N LYS A 184 -3.46 -18.93 17.13
CA LYS A 184 -3.38 -18.64 15.70
C LYS A 184 -1.93 -18.48 15.24
N ASN A 185 -1.40 -19.51 14.59
CA ASN A 185 -0.16 -19.40 13.82
C ASN A 185 -0.41 -18.47 12.62
N ALA A 186 0.27 -17.32 12.59
CA ALA A 186 0.05 -16.29 11.57
C ALA A 186 0.39 -16.78 10.14
N ALA A 187 1.42 -17.63 10.00
CA ALA A 187 1.76 -18.24 8.72
C ALA A 187 0.65 -19.19 8.24
N ALA A 188 0.08 -19.99 9.17
CA ALA A 188 -1.05 -20.87 8.90
C ALA A 188 -2.31 -20.08 8.50
N SER A 189 -2.63 -19.03 9.26
CA SER A 189 -3.77 -18.14 8.99
C SER A 189 -3.70 -17.46 7.62
N THR A 190 -2.49 -17.11 7.17
CA THR A 190 -2.24 -16.55 5.84
C THR A 190 -2.42 -17.61 4.77
N TYR A 191 -1.90 -18.82 5.00
CA TYR A 191 -2.03 -19.92 4.06
C TYR A 191 -3.49 -20.35 3.85
N SER A 192 -4.24 -20.57 4.95
CA SER A 192 -5.67 -20.92 4.90
C SER A 192 -6.48 -19.87 4.15
N HIS A 193 -6.18 -18.58 4.33
CA HIS A 193 -6.85 -17.53 3.56
C HIS A 193 -6.68 -17.70 2.05
N PHE A 194 -5.47 -17.99 1.58
CA PHE A 194 -5.24 -18.22 0.16
C PHE A 194 -6.04 -19.42 -0.34
N VAL A 195 -5.97 -20.54 0.38
CA VAL A 195 -6.66 -21.78 -0.01
C VAL A 195 -8.18 -21.59 -0.04
N GLU A 196 -8.74 -20.84 0.91
CA GLU A 196 -10.19 -20.64 1.05
C GLU A 196 -10.77 -19.60 0.09
N ASN A 197 -9.97 -18.61 -0.33
CA ASN A 197 -10.47 -17.42 -1.02
C ASN A 197 -10.02 -17.30 -2.47
N TYR A 198 -9.05 -18.10 -2.92
CA TYR A 198 -8.50 -17.98 -4.26
C TYR A 198 -8.74 -19.22 -5.11
N THR A 199 -9.05 -19.00 -6.39
CA THR A 199 -9.23 -20.04 -7.38
C THR A 199 -8.08 -20.06 -8.38
N LEU A 200 -7.70 -21.27 -8.78
CA LEU A 200 -6.58 -21.51 -9.70
C LEU A 200 -7.02 -21.28 -11.15
N GLN A 201 -6.27 -20.48 -11.89
CA GLN A 201 -6.45 -20.25 -13.32
C GLN A 201 -5.12 -20.33 -14.06
N ILE A 202 -5.17 -20.50 -15.38
CA ILE A 202 -3.98 -20.48 -16.25
C ILE A 202 -4.22 -19.44 -17.33
N TRP A 203 -3.33 -18.46 -17.46
CA TRP A 203 -3.44 -17.40 -18.45
C TRP A 203 -2.30 -17.46 -19.46
N LYS A 204 -2.67 -17.54 -20.74
CA LYS A 204 -1.78 -17.36 -21.88
C LYS A 204 -1.57 -15.88 -22.17
N ALA A 205 -0.33 -15.49 -22.43
CA ALA A 205 0.02 -14.14 -22.84
C ALA A 205 -0.72 -13.72 -24.12
N ALA A 206 -1.00 -12.42 -24.25
CA ALA A 206 -1.57 -11.87 -25.47
C ALA A 206 -0.59 -12.01 -26.65
N ASP A 207 -1.10 -12.06 -27.88
CA ASP A 207 -0.26 -12.19 -29.05
C ASP A 207 0.74 -11.03 -29.18
N GLY A 208 2.02 -11.37 -29.33
CA GLY A 208 3.12 -10.41 -29.37
C GLY A 208 3.55 -9.84 -28.00
N TYR A 209 2.99 -10.35 -26.90
CA TYR A 209 3.38 -10.02 -25.54
C TYR A 209 4.10 -11.19 -24.86
N GLU A 210 4.71 -10.93 -23.71
CA GLU A 210 5.25 -11.95 -22.83
C GLU A 210 5.14 -11.54 -21.37
N TYR A 211 4.98 -12.51 -20.48
CA TYR A 211 5.20 -12.30 -19.05
C TYR A 211 6.69 -12.13 -18.76
N PHE A 212 7.00 -11.46 -17.65
CA PHE A 212 8.36 -11.22 -17.16
C PHE A 212 8.51 -11.77 -15.75
N LEU A 213 9.74 -12.07 -15.32
CA LEU A 213 10.00 -12.38 -13.91
C LEU A 213 10.64 -11.16 -13.26
N ASN A 214 10.05 -10.64 -12.19
CA ASN A 214 10.73 -9.68 -11.33
C ASN A 214 11.36 -10.38 -10.11
N ASP A 215 12.03 -9.60 -9.26
CA ASP A 215 12.71 -10.08 -8.05
C ASP A 215 11.78 -10.75 -7.01
N ARG A 216 10.45 -10.66 -7.17
CA ARG A 216 9.45 -11.29 -6.30
C ARG A 216 9.00 -12.68 -6.75
N LEU A 217 9.25 -13.09 -8.00
CA LEU A 217 8.71 -14.29 -8.68
C LEU A 217 7.18 -14.32 -8.80
N VAL A 218 6.48 -14.18 -7.68
CA VAL A 218 5.03 -14.07 -7.62
C VAL A 218 4.68 -12.60 -7.54
N ASP A 219 3.92 -12.16 -8.52
CA ASP A 219 3.36 -10.83 -8.58
C ASP A 219 1.91 -10.80 -8.14
N PHE A 220 1.33 -9.61 -8.17
CA PHE A 220 -0.09 -9.45 -8.04
C PHE A 220 -0.64 -8.29 -8.86
N GLU A 221 -1.91 -8.39 -9.22
CA GLU A 221 -2.67 -7.23 -9.64
C GLU A 221 -3.16 -6.47 -8.41
N GLY A 222 -2.98 -5.16 -8.43
CA GLY A 222 -3.36 -4.25 -7.37
C GLY A 222 -2.15 -3.45 -6.90
N ASP A 223 -2.40 -2.44 -6.07
CA ASP A 223 -1.32 -1.63 -5.51
C ASP A 223 -1.18 -1.86 -4.02
N THR A 224 0.04 -1.64 -3.55
CA THR A 224 0.31 -1.51 -2.13
C THR A 224 -0.22 -0.17 -1.64
N GLN A 225 -1.39 -0.18 -0.99
CA GLN A 225 -1.96 0.98 -0.33
C GLN A 225 -1.43 1.08 1.10
N SER A 226 -1.00 2.27 1.52
CA SER A 226 -0.71 2.54 2.92
C SER A 226 -1.78 3.45 3.49
N CYS A 227 -2.47 2.99 4.53
CA CYS A 227 -3.48 3.75 5.26
C CYS A 227 -3.13 3.84 6.75
N LEU A 228 -3.68 4.86 7.40
CA LEU A 228 -3.57 5.01 8.84
C LEU A 228 -4.64 4.15 9.51
N GLY A 229 -4.24 3.40 10.54
CA GLY A 229 -5.13 2.57 11.33
C GLY A 229 -4.80 2.66 12.82
N THR A 230 -5.40 1.76 13.60
CA THR A 230 -5.18 1.71 15.05
C THR A 230 -5.00 0.30 15.58
N GLU A 231 -4.13 0.12 16.57
CA GLU A 231 -3.95 -1.14 17.30
C GLU A 231 -4.22 -0.94 18.80
N MET A 232 -4.82 -1.97 19.42
CA MET A 232 -4.97 -2.05 20.87
C MET A 232 -3.77 -2.80 21.48
N LYS A 233 -2.93 -2.11 22.25
CA LYS A 233 -1.83 -2.69 23.04
C LYS A 233 -2.19 -2.65 24.52
N GLY A 234 -2.84 -3.71 25.01
CA GLY A 234 -3.52 -3.70 26.31
C GLY A 234 -4.73 -2.78 26.25
N GLU A 235 -4.84 -1.83 27.19
CA GLU A 235 -5.88 -0.78 27.16
C GLU A 235 -5.53 0.42 26.27
N ARG A 236 -4.33 0.45 25.67
CA ARG A 236 -3.83 1.57 24.86
C ARG A 236 -4.27 1.44 23.42
N CYS A 237 -4.78 2.52 22.82
CA CYS A 237 -4.98 2.62 21.38
C CYS A 237 -3.80 3.39 20.77
N GLN A 238 -3.08 2.77 19.85
CA GLN A 238 -1.93 3.36 19.16
C GLN A 238 -2.26 3.54 17.68
N LEU A 239 -1.89 4.69 17.10
CA LEU A 239 -1.90 4.89 15.66
C LEU A 239 -0.86 3.98 15.02
N ILE A 240 -1.31 3.21 14.05
CA ILE A 240 -0.46 2.32 13.28
C ILE A 240 -0.55 2.65 11.80
N TRP A 241 0.52 2.37 11.10
CA TRP A 241 0.52 2.37 9.66
C TRP A 241 0.15 0.97 9.19
N MET A 242 -0.93 0.92 8.41
CA MET A 242 -1.37 -0.29 7.76
C MET A 242 -0.93 -0.22 6.31
N THR A 243 -0.42 -1.33 5.82
CA THR A 243 -0.26 -1.53 4.39
C THR A 243 -1.24 -2.62 3.98
N SER A 244 -2.02 -2.39 2.95
CA SER A 244 -2.85 -3.42 2.32
C SER A 244 -2.39 -3.57 0.88
N GLU A 245 -2.20 -4.81 0.44
CA GLU A 245 -2.09 -5.09 -0.98
C GLU A 245 -3.49 -5.49 -1.45
N ASP A 246 -3.96 -4.85 -2.51
CA ASP A 246 -5.22 -5.24 -3.12
C ASP A 246 -5.05 -6.49 -3.96
N LEU A 247 -4.89 -7.65 -3.30
CA LEU A 247 -4.53 -8.90 -3.96
C LEU A 247 -5.74 -9.55 -4.60
N ILE A 248 -6.11 -9.07 -5.77
CA ILE A 248 -7.20 -9.65 -6.56
C ILE A 248 -6.67 -10.88 -7.31
N HIS A 249 -5.53 -10.74 -7.99
CA HIS A 249 -4.89 -11.84 -8.71
C HIS A 249 -3.43 -11.97 -8.29
N LEU A 250 -3.00 -13.15 -7.84
CA LEU A 250 -1.59 -13.50 -7.72
C LEU A 250 -1.11 -14.10 -9.03
N ILE A 251 0.00 -13.61 -9.54
CA ILE A 251 0.47 -13.90 -10.89
C ILE A 251 1.82 -14.60 -10.78
N LEU A 252 1.89 -15.85 -11.20
CA LEU A 252 3.13 -16.63 -11.23
C LEU A 252 3.49 -16.96 -12.68
N PRO A 253 4.37 -16.19 -13.32
CA PRO A 253 4.88 -16.50 -14.64
C PRO A 253 5.64 -17.83 -14.62
N VAL A 254 5.15 -18.82 -15.37
CA VAL A 254 5.80 -20.13 -15.51
C VAL A 254 6.63 -20.22 -16.78
N SER A 255 6.30 -19.39 -17.77
CA SER A 255 7.06 -19.15 -18.98
C SER A 255 6.71 -17.75 -19.52
N PRO A 256 7.43 -17.25 -20.54
CA PRO A 256 7.06 -15.99 -21.22
C PRO A 256 5.64 -16.00 -21.79
N GLU A 257 5.07 -17.16 -22.06
CA GLU A 257 3.76 -17.29 -22.71
C GLU A 257 2.65 -17.70 -21.74
N VAL A 258 2.98 -18.15 -20.52
CA VAL A 258 2.02 -18.75 -19.59
C VAL A 258 2.29 -18.29 -18.17
N ALA A 259 1.22 -17.91 -17.48
CA ALA A 259 1.22 -17.68 -16.04
C ALA A 259 0.17 -18.55 -15.35
N ILE A 260 0.47 -18.98 -14.14
CA ILE A 260 -0.49 -19.57 -13.21
C ILE A 260 -1.00 -18.44 -12.32
N ILE A 261 -2.32 -18.36 -12.17
CA ILE A 261 -2.98 -17.27 -11.47
C ILE A 261 -3.79 -17.84 -10.32
N PHE A 262 -3.73 -17.19 -9.17
CA PHE A 262 -4.67 -17.41 -8.10
C PHE A 262 -5.55 -16.17 -8.01
N CYS A 263 -6.85 -16.32 -8.25
CA CYS A 263 -7.81 -15.24 -8.34
C CYS A 263 -8.74 -15.23 -7.13
N LYS A 264 -8.87 -14.09 -6.46
CA LYS A 264 -9.89 -13.85 -5.45
C LYS A 264 -11.21 -13.51 -6.13
N GLU A 265 -11.99 -14.53 -6.48
CA GLU A 265 -13.21 -14.38 -7.30
C GLU A 265 -14.19 -13.34 -6.76
N SER A 266 -14.34 -13.26 -5.44
CA SER A 266 -15.26 -12.31 -4.79
C SER A 266 -14.93 -10.84 -5.07
N ARG A 267 -13.72 -10.55 -5.57
CA ARG A 267 -13.22 -9.21 -5.87
C ARG A 267 -12.74 -9.05 -7.31
N CYS A 268 -12.83 -10.10 -8.12
CA CYS A 268 -12.39 -10.06 -9.53
C CYS A 268 -13.15 -8.98 -10.34
N TRP A 269 -14.36 -8.62 -9.92
CA TRP A 269 -15.16 -7.54 -10.52
C TRP A 269 -14.71 -6.13 -10.13
N GLU A 270 -13.90 -5.97 -9.07
CA GLU A 270 -13.28 -4.70 -8.66
C GLU A 270 -11.96 -4.45 -9.42
N SER A 271 -11.51 -5.44 -10.20
CA SER A 271 -10.28 -5.38 -10.99
C SER A 271 -10.37 -4.34 -12.11
N PRO A 272 -9.28 -3.64 -12.48
CA PRO A 272 -9.21 -2.88 -13.73
C PRO A 272 -9.47 -3.74 -14.98
N PHE A 273 -9.34 -5.08 -14.89
CA PHE A 273 -9.82 -5.97 -15.95
C PHE A 273 -11.32 -5.84 -16.19
N ALA A 274 -12.11 -5.70 -15.13
CA ALA A 274 -13.56 -5.56 -15.21
C ALA A 274 -13.92 -4.19 -15.83
N ASP A 275 -13.19 -3.12 -15.53
CA ASP A 275 -13.43 -1.77 -16.08
C ASP A 275 -13.29 -1.70 -17.60
N ALA A 276 -12.21 -2.26 -18.15
CA ALA A 276 -12.01 -2.36 -19.60
C ALA A 276 -13.15 -3.15 -20.28
N MET A 277 -13.78 -4.06 -19.55
CA MET A 277 -14.87 -4.91 -20.04
C MET A 277 -16.26 -4.29 -19.83
N HIS A 278 -16.44 -3.49 -18.78
CA HIS A 278 -17.61 -2.64 -18.58
C HIS A 278 -17.74 -1.60 -19.70
N GLN A 279 -16.62 -1.00 -20.11
CA GLN A 279 -16.56 -0.12 -21.29
C GLN A 279 -16.95 -0.88 -22.58
N ALA A 280 -16.61 -2.16 -22.68
CA ALA A 280 -16.99 -3.03 -23.79
C ALA A 280 -18.44 -3.56 -23.72
N LYS A 281 -19.21 -3.20 -22.67
CA LYS A 281 -20.62 -3.63 -22.44
C LYS A 281 -20.84 -5.15 -22.42
N VAL A 282 -19.85 -5.94 -22.00
CA VAL A 282 -20.01 -7.40 -21.89
C VAL A 282 -20.62 -7.73 -20.51
N PRO A 283 -21.77 -8.43 -20.43
CA PRO A 283 -22.42 -8.78 -19.16
C PRO A 283 -21.78 -10.01 -18.48
N TYR A 284 -21.93 -10.13 -17.16
CA TYR A 284 -21.52 -11.31 -16.37
C TYR A 284 -22.53 -12.45 -16.52
N PRO A 285 -22.13 -13.75 -16.57
CA PRO A 285 -20.78 -14.32 -16.46
C PRO A 285 -20.01 -14.37 -17.79
N GLU A 286 -20.59 -13.88 -18.88
CA GLU A 286 -19.99 -13.90 -20.22
C GLU A 286 -18.76 -13.00 -20.34
N ASN A 287 -18.61 -12.07 -19.39
CA ASN A 287 -17.47 -11.18 -19.22
C ASN A 287 -16.43 -11.71 -18.23
N SER A 288 -16.69 -12.83 -17.56
CA SER A 288 -15.69 -13.39 -16.67
C SER A 288 -14.65 -14.11 -17.50
N LEU A 289 -13.36 -13.96 -17.19
CA LEU A 289 -12.32 -14.89 -17.66
C LEU A 289 -12.65 -16.35 -17.24
N LEU A 290 -13.59 -16.48 -16.30
CA LEU A 290 -14.24 -17.67 -15.79
C LEU A 290 -15.51 -18.08 -16.58
N LYS A 291 -15.84 -17.48 -17.73
CA LYS A 291 -17.06 -17.80 -18.53
C LYS A 291 -17.21 -19.31 -18.80
N ASN A 292 -16.08 -19.98 -19.00
CA ASN A 292 -16.03 -21.42 -19.27
C ASN A 292 -15.69 -22.24 -18.03
N THR A 293 -15.45 -21.63 -16.87
CA THR A 293 -15.03 -22.37 -15.67
C THR A 293 -16.24 -22.88 -14.90
N PRO A 294 -16.18 -24.10 -14.36
CA PRO A 294 -17.10 -24.52 -13.33
C PRO A 294 -16.85 -23.66 -12.08
N HIS A 295 -17.75 -22.72 -11.78
CA HIS A 295 -17.75 -21.98 -10.52
C HIS A 295 -18.08 -22.96 -9.40
N LYS A 296 -17.11 -23.31 -8.55
CA LYS A 296 -17.28 -24.20 -7.37
C LYS A 296 -17.81 -25.62 -7.63
N ASP A 297 -18.34 -25.91 -8.82
CA ASP A 297 -18.67 -27.25 -9.25
C ASP A 297 -17.40 -27.91 -9.76
N ILE A 298 -16.58 -28.33 -8.80
CA ILE A 298 -15.64 -29.43 -8.99
C ILE A 298 -16.42 -30.52 -9.71
N VAL A 299 -16.27 -30.62 -11.04
CA VAL A 299 -16.57 -31.89 -11.69
C VAL A 299 -15.47 -32.78 -11.15
N SER A 300 -15.76 -33.50 -10.07
CA SER A 300 -14.94 -34.61 -9.62
C SER A 300 -14.90 -35.58 -10.78
N VAL A 301 -13.91 -35.41 -11.66
CA VAL A 301 -13.71 -36.35 -12.75
C VAL A 301 -13.12 -37.58 -12.12
N ASP A 302 -13.94 -38.62 -12.00
CA ASP A 302 -13.47 -39.95 -11.60
C ASP A 302 -12.32 -40.36 -12.52
N VAL A 303 -11.10 -40.44 -11.96
CA VAL A 303 -9.94 -40.86 -12.72
C VAL A 303 -10.12 -42.34 -13.08
N PRO A 304 -10.32 -42.70 -14.36
CA PRO A 304 -10.71 -44.06 -14.73
C PRO A 304 -9.64 -45.07 -14.28
N SER A 305 -10.10 -46.15 -13.66
CA SER A 305 -9.27 -47.22 -13.07
C SER A 305 -8.27 -47.85 -14.03
N ARG A 306 -8.46 -47.71 -15.35
CA ARG A 306 -7.62 -48.30 -16.40
C ARG A 306 -6.22 -47.69 -16.53
N LYS A 307 -5.94 -46.49 -16.00
CA LYS A 307 -4.57 -45.92 -15.98
C LYS A 307 -3.73 -46.34 -14.77
N ARG A 308 -4.23 -47.25 -13.92
CA ARG A 308 -3.57 -47.68 -12.68
C ARG A 308 -2.53 -48.77 -12.97
N GLY A 309 -1.26 -48.39 -13.04
CA GLY A 309 -0.15 -49.35 -12.95
C GLY A 309 -0.21 -50.12 -11.63
N LYS A 310 0.15 -51.41 -11.64
CA LYS A 310 0.00 -52.38 -10.53
C LYS A 310 0.66 -52.02 -9.17
N LYS A 311 1.34 -50.88 -9.04
CA LYS A 311 2.02 -50.46 -7.80
C LYS A 311 1.89 -48.95 -7.62
N LYS A 312 0.87 -48.50 -6.89
CA LYS A 312 0.88 -47.28 -6.03
C LYS A 312 -0.45 -47.23 -5.28
N LYS A 313 -0.40 -47.44 -3.96
CA LYS A 313 -1.49 -47.12 -3.03
C LYS A 313 -1.62 -45.59 -2.94
N TRP A 314 -2.82 -45.13 -2.59
CA TRP A 314 -3.40 -43.77 -2.62
C TRP A 314 -4.12 -43.42 -3.94
N PRO A 315 -5.47 -43.38 -3.98
CA PRO A 315 -6.13 -42.67 -5.04
C PRO A 315 -6.20 -41.18 -4.67
N ALA A 316 -5.74 -40.31 -5.58
CA ALA A 316 -6.38 -39.01 -5.70
C ALA A 316 -7.74 -39.31 -6.36
N THR A 317 -8.83 -39.12 -5.62
CA THR A 317 -10.20 -39.37 -6.10
C THR A 317 -10.74 -38.22 -6.94
N THR A 318 -10.04 -37.08 -6.95
CA THR A 318 -10.55 -35.83 -7.50
C THR A 318 -9.47 -35.13 -8.33
N ALA A 319 -9.85 -34.65 -9.52
CA ALA A 319 -9.06 -33.74 -10.34
C ALA A 319 -9.87 -32.46 -10.56
N TRP A 320 -9.18 -31.33 -10.62
CA TRP A 320 -9.76 -30.03 -10.89
C TRP A 320 -9.52 -29.71 -12.36
N ARG A 321 -10.60 -29.45 -13.10
CA ARG A 321 -10.50 -28.94 -14.46
C ARG A 321 -10.20 -27.45 -14.41
N VAL A 322 -9.01 -27.08 -14.85
CA VAL A 322 -8.53 -25.70 -14.86
C VAL A 322 -8.48 -25.19 -16.29
N ASN A 323 -9.20 -24.11 -16.56
CA ASN A 323 -9.22 -23.52 -17.90
C ASN A 323 -7.96 -22.71 -18.21
N ILE A 324 -7.67 -22.65 -19.49
CA ILE A 324 -6.58 -21.89 -20.08
C ILE A 324 -7.22 -20.70 -20.82
N GLY A 325 -7.19 -19.53 -20.18
CA GLY A 325 -7.65 -18.28 -20.78
C GLY A 325 -6.54 -17.62 -21.61
N ALA A 326 -6.86 -17.02 -22.75
CA ALA A 326 -5.93 -16.17 -23.49
C ALA A 326 -6.25 -14.70 -23.20
N LEU A 327 -5.23 -13.95 -22.78
CA LEU A 327 -5.41 -12.54 -22.48
C LEU A 327 -5.57 -11.72 -23.75
N SER A 328 -6.44 -10.71 -23.70
CA SER A 328 -6.44 -9.63 -24.67
C SER A 328 -5.18 -8.76 -24.49
N ARG A 329 -4.87 -7.96 -25.52
CA ARG A 329 -3.80 -6.95 -25.44
C ARG A 329 -3.94 -6.05 -24.21
N GLU A 330 -5.16 -5.59 -23.93
CA GLU A 330 -5.40 -4.64 -22.84
C GLU A 330 -5.24 -5.29 -21.47
N GLN A 331 -5.76 -6.52 -21.29
CA GLN A 331 -5.54 -7.28 -20.07
C GLN A 331 -4.05 -7.55 -19.84
N HIS A 332 -3.31 -7.95 -20.88
CA HIS A 332 -1.89 -8.18 -20.73
C HIS A 332 -1.12 -6.89 -20.39
N ARG A 333 -1.51 -5.74 -20.95
CA ARG A 333 -0.94 -4.43 -20.60
C ARG A 333 -1.13 -4.10 -19.13
N ILE A 334 -2.32 -4.33 -18.57
CA ILE A 334 -2.61 -4.12 -17.14
C ILE A 334 -1.70 -5.01 -16.28
N ILE A 335 -1.59 -6.30 -16.58
CA ILE A 335 -0.72 -7.22 -15.82
C ILE A 335 0.75 -6.80 -15.89
N ALA A 336 1.23 -6.58 -17.10
CA ALA A 336 2.61 -6.14 -17.30
C ALA A 336 2.87 -4.84 -16.54
N SER A 337 1.88 -3.95 -16.46
CA SER A 337 2.04 -2.69 -15.74
C SER A 337 2.30 -2.90 -14.25
N TYR A 338 1.53 -3.78 -13.61
CA TYR A 338 1.73 -4.14 -12.21
C TYR A 338 3.09 -4.79 -12.02
N SER A 339 3.45 -5.76 -12.87
CA SER A 339 4.71 -6.46 -12.73
C SER A 339 5.96 -5.61 -12.88
N LEU A 340 5.91 -4.66 -13.81
CA LEU A 340 6.97 -3.68 -13.99
C LEU A 340 7.00 -2.67 -12.83
N SER A 341 5.84 -2.28 -12.29
CA SER A 341 5.75 -1.32 -11.18
C SER A 341 6.20 -1.90 -9.82
N HIS A 342 6.00 -3.19 -9.61
CA HIS A 342 6.39 -3.88 -8.38
C HIS A 342 7.86 -4.32 -8.35
N ALA A 343 8.51 -4.39 -9.52
CA ALA A 343 9.90 -4.76 -9.64
C ALA A 343 10.81 -3.70 -8.98
N GLN A 344 11.79 -4.16 -8.21
CA GLN A 344 12.66 -3.25 -7.44
C GLN A 344 14.09 -3.21 -7.98
N LEU A 345 14.64 -4.37 -8.29
CA LEU A 345 16.06 -4.51 -8.63
C LEU A 345 16.26 -4.93 -10.08
N LEU A 346 15.50 -5.93 -10.52
CA LEU A 346 15.72 -6.55 -11.81
C LEU A 346 14.45 -7.10 -12.40
N ILE A 347 14.47 -7.27 -13.72
CA ILE A 347 13.45 -7.95 -14.50
C ILE A 347 14.13 -8.91 -15.47
N VAL A 348 13.78 -10.18 -15.40
CA VAL A 348 14.24 -11.21 -16.34
C VAL A 348 13.24 -11.35 -17.47
N VAL A 349 13.75 -11.28 -18.70
CA VAL A 349 12.94 -11.29 -19.93
C VAL A 349 13.49 -12.27 -20.94
N ARG A 350 12.63 -12.77 -21.85
CA ARG A 350 13.09 -13.58 -22.98
C ARG A 350 13.37 -12.71 -24.20
N SER A 351 12.52 -11.72 -24.45
CA SER A 351 12.61 -10.82 -25.59
C SER A 351 12.73 -9.37 -25.13
N ARG A 352 13.93 -8.79 -25.34
CA ARG A 352 14.17 -7.35 -25.14
C ARG A 352 13.15 -6.50 -25.89
N ALA A 353 12.81 -6.86 -27.14
CA ALA A 353 11.86 -6.08 -27.94
C ALA A 353 10.45 -6.06 -27.33
N ARG A 354 9.99 -7.18 -26.76
CA ARG A 354 8.68 -7.26 -26.08
C ARG A 354 8.68 -6.50 -24.76
N PHE A 355 9.77 -6.60 -23.99
CA PHE A 355 9.93 -5.81 -22.77
C PHE A 355 9.90 -4.30 -23.06
N GLU A 356 10.68 -3.84 -24.04
CA GLU A 356 10.73 -2.40 -24.39
C GLU A 356 9.38 -1.88 -24.88
N LYS A 357 8.60 -2.72 -25.58
CA LYS A 357 7.22 -2.42 -25.93
C LYS A 357 6.36 -2.27 -24.67
N ALA A 358 6.43 -3.22 -23.74
CA ALA A 358 5.68 -3.19 -22.49
C ALA A 358 6.06 -1.98 -21.61
N LYS A 359 7.35 -1.64 -21.51
CA LYS A 359 7.84 -0.45 -20.79
C LYS A 359 7.23 0.85 -21.34
N ARG A 360 7.22 1.03 -22.67
CA ARG A 360 6.58 2.20 -23.31
C ARG A 360 5.06 2.25 -23.06
N GLU A 361 4.39 1.10 -23.13
CA GLU A 361 2.95 1.03 -22.88
C GLU A 361 2.60 1.26 -21.41
N LEU A 362 3.47 0.87 -20.47
CA LEU A 362 3.38 1.22 -19.06
C LEU A 362 3.48 2.71 -18.83
N GLU A 363 4.43 3.42 -19.43
CA GLU A 363 4.58 4.87 -19.22
C GLU A 363 3.34 5.66 -19.64
N LEU A 364 2.59 5.16 -20.62
CA LEU A 364 1.28 5.71 -21.01
C LEU A 364 0.20 5.34 -19.99
N PHE A 365 0.07 4.05 -19.67
CA PHE A 365 -0.93 3.56 -18.73
C PHE A 365 -0.77 4.15 -17.33
N SER A 366 0.46 4.26 -16.82
CA SER A 366 0.77 4.89 -15.53
C SER A 366 0.36 6.36 -15.51
N ARG A 367 0.49 7.11 -16.60
CA ARG A 367 0.05 8.51 -16.65
C ARG A 367 -1.46 8.62 -16.52
N GLU A 368 -2.20 7.84 -17.30
CA GLU A 368 -3.67 7.78 -17.26
C GLU A 368 -4.17 7.32 -15.87
N ARG A 369 -3.55 6.27 -15.33
CA ARG A 369 -3.87 5.72 -14.01
C ARG A 369 -3.55 6.69 -12.88
N MET A 370 -2.40 7.35 -12.90
CA MET A 370 -2.03 8.37 -11.92
C MET A 370 -3.00 9.55 -11.96
N GLN A 371 -3.44 9.97 -13.15
CA GLN A 371 -4.45 11.02 -13.29
C GLN A 371 -5.79 10.58 -12.70
N HIS A 372 -6.24 9.36 -13.01
CA HIS A 372 -7.48 8.80 -12.45
C HIS A 372 -7.42 8.68 -10.91
N TRP A 373 -6.33 8.16 -10.35
CA TRP A 373 -6.16 8.05 -8.91
C TRP A 373 -5.98 9.38 -8.21
N SER A 374 -5.29 10.33 -8.84
CA SER A 374 -5.23 11.72 -8.36
C SER A 374 -6.64 12.31 -8.26
N ASN A 375 -7.52 12.01 -9.22
CA ASN A 375 -8.91 12.46 -9.19
C ASN A 375 -9.74 11.75 -8.10
N LEU A 376 -9.39 10.51 -7.75
CA LEU A 376 -10.03 9.72 -6.68
C LEU A 376 -9.37 9.89 -5.30
N GLY A 377 -8.30 10.67 -5.18
CA GLY A 377 -7.54 10.84 -3.94
C GLY A 377 -6.78 9.59 -3.48
N ILE A 378 -6.59 8.59 -4.35
CA ILE A 378 -5.86 7.34 -4.08
C ILE A 378 -4.37 7.57 -4.36
N ARG A 379 -3.49 7.17 -3.44
CA ARG A 379 -2.04 7.24 -3.67
C ARG A 379 -1.54 6.02 -4.46
N SER A 380 -0.79 6.28 -5.53
CA SER A 380 0.19 5.31 -6.02
C SER A 380 1.50 5.46 -5.25
N SER A 381 2.13 4.35 -4.90
CA SER A 381 3.55 4.34 -4.51
C SER A 381 4.50 4.45 -5.72
N TYR A 382 3.96 4.52 -6.95
CA TYR A 382 4.73 4.66 -8.18
C TYR A 382 5.32 6.07 -8.32
N LYS A 383 6.55 6.27 -7.85
CA LYS A 383 7.42 7.35 -8.33
C LYS A 383 8.19 6.84 -9.53
N GLY A 384 7.88 7.38 -10.71
CA GLY A 384 8.60 7.07 -11.96
C GLY A 384 10.11 7.25 -11.80
N SER A 385 10.89 6.51 -12.59
CA SER A 385 12.36 6.45 -12.51
C SER A 385 13.05 7.81 -12.71
N GLN A 386 12.35 8.84 -13.19
CA GLN A 386 12.92 10.17 -13.44
C GLN A 386 13.24 11.01 -12.19
N GLN A 387 12.80 10.64 -10.99
CA GLN A 387 13.04 11.46 -9.77
C GLN A 387 14.06 10.88 -8.79
N GLN A 388 14.78 9.80 -9.15
CA GLN A 388 15.64 9.10 -8.19
C GLN A 388 17.06 9.65 -8.03
N SER A 389 17.45 10.72 -8.72
CA SER A 389 18.75 11.35 -8.53
C SER A 389 18.59 12.75 -7.96
N HIS A 390 18.36 12.88 -6.66
CA HIS A 390 18.92 13.93 -5.83
C HIS A 390 18.54 13.67 -4.36
N GLU A 391 19.53 13.33 -3.54
CA GLU A 391 19.44 13.53 -2.09
C GLU A 391 18.91 14.95 -1.82
N PRO A 392 17.94 15.15 -0.91
CA PRO A 392 17.69 16.46 -0.38
C PRO A 392 18.86 16.78 0.56
N ALA A 393 19.97 17.25 0.01
CA ALA A 393 20.68 18.33 0.70
C ALA A 393 19.60 19.36 1.05
N LEU A 394 19.52 19.78 2.30
CA LEU A 394 18.69 20.89 2.77
C LEU A 394 18.96 22.09 1.85
N ARG A 395 18.22 22.17 0.74
CA ARG A 395 18.25 23.32 -0.13
C ARG A 395 17.56 24.41 0.69
N PRO A 396 18.20 25.57 0.90
CA PRO A 396 17.46 26.72 1.39
C PRO A 396 16.25 26.87 0.48
N VAL A 397 15.07 27.09 1.08
CA VAL A 397 13.82 27.32 0.37
C VAL A 397 14.13 28.23 -0.81
N SER A 398 13.98 27.72 -2.04
CA SER A 398 14.36 28.52 -3.21
C SER A 398 13.50 29.78 -3.21
N ALA A 399 14.05 30.91 -3.66
CA ALA A 399 13.28 32.14 -3.78
C ALA A 399 11.96 31.91 -4.55
N GLU A 400 11.95 31.00 -5.52
CA GLU A 400 10.76 30.55 -6.25
C GLU A 400 9.72 29.83 -5.38
N ALA A 401 10.12 28.98 -4.42
CA ALA A 401 9.20 28.34 -3.49
C ALA A 401 8.62 29.34 -2.48
N SER A 402 9.42 30.31 -2.04
CA SER A 402 8.93 31.42 -1.22
C SER A 402 7.97 32.33 -1.98
N ILE A 403 8.29 32.67 -3.24
CA ILE A 403 7.41 33.47 -4.12
C ILE A 403 6.10 32.73 -4.36
N LYS A 404 6.15 31.42 -4.66
CA LYS A 404 4.94 30.61 -4.85
C LYS A 404 4.08 30.54 -3.58
N SER A 405 4.71 30.42 -2.41
CA SER A 405 4.00 30.46 -1.12
C SER A 405 3.34 31.80 -0.87
N VAL A 406 3.99 32.91 -1.26
CA VAL A 406 3.42 34.27 -1.17
C VAL A 406 2.31 34.47 -2.19
N GLU A 407 2.45 34.00 -3.42
CA GLU A 407 1.39 34.05 -4.45
C GLU A 407 0.17 33.22 -4.04
N GLU A 408 0.38 32.03 -3.47
CA GLU A 408 -0.70 31.17 -2.95
C GLU A 408 -1.40 31.81 -1.75
N PHE A 409 -0.65 32.48 -0.86
CA PHE A 409 -1.19 33.26 0.25
C PHE A 409 -2.00 34.48 -0.25
N MET A 410 -1.44 35.27 -1.18
CA MET A 410 -2.13 36.42 -1.76
C MET A 410 -3.39 35.98 -2.52
N SER A 411 -3.35 34.87 -3.25
CA SER A 411 -4.51 34.28 -3.92
C SER A 411 -5.59 33.85 -2.92
N ALA A 412 -5.24 33.24 -1.78
CA ALA A 412 -6.20 32.86 -0.75
C ALA A 412 -6.79 34.09 -0.04
N MET A 413 -5.98 35.12 0.18
CA MET A 413 -6.44 36.43 0.67
C MET A 413 -7.40 37.10 -0.32
N TYR A 414 -7.09 37.08 -1.62
CA TYR A 414 -7.99 37.61 -2.66
C TYR A 414 -9.27 36.79 -2.77
N GLU A 415 -9.22 35.46 -2.73
CA GLU A 415 -10.41 34.60 -2.65
C GLU A 415 -11.25 34.93 -1.41
N MET A 416 -10.61 35.15 -0.25
CA MET A 416 -11.31 35.58 0.97
C MET A 416 -11.94 36.98 0.88
N LEU A 417 -11.30 37.91 0.15
CA LEU A 417 -11.81 39.25 -0.09
C LEU A 417 -12.91 39.25 -1.17
N GLU A 418 -12.87 38.33 -2.13
CA GLU A 418 -13.88 38.12 -3.19
C GLU A 418 -15.15 37.40 -2.70
N ILE A 419 -15.15 36.83 -1.49
CA ILE A 419 -16.38 36.35 -0.80
C ILE A 419 -17.45 37.45 -0.71
N LYS A 420 -17.05 38.71 -0.90
CA LYS A 420 -17.95 39.84 -1.00
C LYS A 420 -18.91 39.76 -2.19
N ASP A 421 -18.58 39.10 -3.32
CA ASP A 421 -19.31 39.41 -4.57
C ASP A 421 -19.83 38.31 -5.52
N VAL A 422 -19.41 37.01 -5.59
CA VAL A 422 -19.90 36.17 -6.75
C VAL A 422 -20.25 34.68 -6.53
N SER A 423 -20.12 34.02 -5.37
CA SER A 423 -20.64 32.63 -5.28
C SER A 423 -21.10 32.18 -3.90
N HIS A 424 -22.35 31.74 -3.80
CA HIS A 424 -22.97 31.15 -2.60
C HIS A 424 -22.45 29.74 -2.23
N GLU A 425 -21.33 29.29 -2.80
CA GLU A 425 -20.85 27.92 -2.59
C GLU A 425 -19.87 27.84 -1.41
N ILE A 426 -20.15 26.92 -0.48
CA ILE A 426 -19.26 26.62 0.66
C ILE A 426 -17.97 26.01 0.10
N PRO A 427 -16.78 26.46 0.54
CA PRO A 427 -15.52 25.86 0.09
C PRO A 427 -15.52 24.34 0.32
N SER A 428 -15.22 23.57 -0.72
CA SER A 428 -15.13 22.11 -0.59
C SER A 428 -14.07 21.74 0.45
N MET A 429 -14.40 20.83 1.37
CA MET A 429 -13.53 20.33 2.44
C MET A 429 -12.43 19.40 1.90
N THR A 430 -11.53 19.95 1.09
CA THR A 430 -10.33 19.26 0.58
C THR A 430 -9.12 19.65 1.43
N LYS A 431 -8.08 18.80 1.46
CA LYS A 431 -6.85 19.10 2.22
C LYS A 431 -6.23 20.43 1.81
N ARG A 432 -6.18 20.69 0.50
CA ARG A 432 -5.62 21.92 -0.08
C ARG A 432 -6.39 23.15 0.37
N ASN A 433 -7.73 23.11 0.30
CA ASN A 433 -8.56 24.25 0.69
C ASN A 433 -8.46 24.48 2.20
N ALA A 434 -8.57 23.42 3.00
CA ALA A 434 -8.48 23.53 4.45
C ALA A 434 -7.13 24.09 4.92
N PHE A 435 -6.02 23.60 4.36
CA PHE A 435 -4.69 24.14 4.63
C PHE A 435 -4.57 25.61 4.23
N ARG A 436 -5.04 25.98 3.03
CA ARG A 436 -5.01 27.37 2.55
C ARG A 436 -5.80 28.31 3.46
N LEU A 437 -7.02 27.94 3.82
CA LEU A 437 -7.86 28.73 4.71
C LEU A 437 -7.24 28.85 6.11
N TRP A 438 -6.69 27.74 6.64
CA TRP A 438 -5.97 27.74 7.90
C TRP A 438 -4.76 28.70 7.89
N VAL A 439 -3.87 28.61 6.89
CA VAL A 439 -2.71 29.54 6.76
C VAL A 439 -3.17 30.99 6.66
N THR A 440 -4.26 31.25 5.95
CA THR A 440 -4.77 32.61 5.75
C THR A 440 -5.28 33.20 7.05
N ILE A 441 -6.09 32.46 7.80
CA ILE A 441 -6.59 32.88 9.12
C ILE A 441 -5.44 33.03 10.12
N ASP A 442 -4.48 32.08 10.16
CA ASP A 442 -3.32 32.09 11.08
C ASP A 442 -2.50 33.38 10.89
N THR A 443 -2.29 33.73 9.62
CA THR A 443 -1.54 34.94 9.24
C THR A 443 -2.31 36.21 9.60
N LEU A 444 -3.63 36.24 9.42
CA LEU A 444 -4.47 37.37 9.82
C LEU A 444 -4.45 37.58 11.34
N GLU A 445 -4.52 36.51 12.13
CA GLU A 445 -4.41 36.56 13.59
C GLU A 445 -3.03 37.07 14.03
N LEU A 446 -1.95 36.55 13.43
CA LEU A 446 -0.58 37.01 13.69
C LEU A 446 -0.36 38.50 13.36
N LEU A 447 -1.01 39.01 12.32
CA LEU A 447 -0.95 40.43 11.95
C LEU A 447 -1.76 41.31 12.92
N ALA A 448 -2.88 40.80 13.43
CA ALA A 448 -3.69 41.47 14.44
C ALA A 448 -2.99 41.52 15.82
N GLU A 449 -2.25 40.48 16.21
CA GLU A 449 -1.46 40.48 17.46
C GLU A 449 -0.29 41.45 17.42
N ARG A 450 0.33 41.67 16.25
CA ARG A 450 1.43 42.65 16.09
C ARG A 450 1.00 44.11 16.18
N THR A 451 -0.30 44.39 16.04
CA THR A 451 -0.85 45.75 16.07
C THR A 451 -1.42 46.15 17.44
N THR A 452 -1.44 45.24 18.42
CA THR A 452 -1.75 45.55 19.82
C THR A 452 -0.48 45.52 20.68
N PRO A 453 -0.10 46.62 21.36
CA PRO A 453 1.07 46.61 22.23
C PRO A 453 0.78 45.72 23.45
N SER A 454 1.35 44.52 23.46
CA SER A 454 1.32 43.63 24.61
C SER A 454 2.08 44.27 25.78
N VAL A 455 1.33 44.81 26.74
CA VAL A 455 1.87 45.17 28.05
C VAL A 455 2.00 43.88 28.86
N GLY A 456 3.22 43.35 28.90
CA GLY A 456 3.65 42.38 29.91
C GLY A 456 3.45 40.91 29.58
N SER A 457 4.33 40.34 28.75
CA SER A 457 4.67 38.91 28.83
C SER A 457 6.08 38.70 28.26
N GLU A 458 7.10 38.87 29.12
CA GLU A 458 8.45 38.41 28.81
C GLU A 458 8.52 36.90 29.06
N ASN A 459 8.95 36.17 28.02
CA ASN A 459 9.24 34.72 27.95
C ASN A 459 8.11 33.81 27.43
N GLY A 460 7.97 33.78 26.10
CA GLY A 460 7.33 32.67 25.38
C GLY A 460 7.09 33.03 23.92
N CYS A 461 7.56 32.20 22.99
CA CYS A 461 7.28 32.32 21.56
C CYS A 461 5.76 32.50 21.33
N PRO A 462 5.29 33.45 20.50
CA PRO A 462 3.87 33.57 20.22
C PRO A 462 3.45 32.36 19.40
N ALA A 463 2.83 31.38 20.08
CA ALA A 463 2.13 30.31 19.40
C ALA A 463 0.86 30.93 18.82
N SER A 464 0.80 31.10 17.50
CA SER A 464 -0.44 31.40 16.81
C SER A 464 -1.47 30.32 17.18
N ARG A 465 -2.67 30.74 17.62
CA ARG A 465 -3.69 29.84 18.16
C ARG A 465 -5.01 30.06 17.43
N ILE A 466 -5.15 29.41 16.28
CA ILE A 466 -6.46 29.26 15.64
C ILE A 466 -7.41 28.44 16.54
N MET A 467 -6.93 27.38 17.18
CA MET A 467 -7.71 26.59 18.13
C MET A 467 -7.79 27.31 19.47
N HIS A 468 -9.01 27.73 19.80
CA HIS A 468 -9.31 28.43 21.02
C HIS A 468 -8.91 27.62 22.29
N PRO A 469 -8.26 28.24 23.31
CA PRO A 469 -7.86 27.55 24.53
C PRO A 469 -8.99 26.82 25.27
N ALA A 470 -10.23 27.33 25.24
CA ALA A 470 -11.35 26.61 25.85
C ALA A 470 -11.79 25.40 25.04
N LEU A 471 -11.67 25.44 23.69
CA LEU A 471 -11.93 24.27 22.85
C LEU A 471 -10.87 23.20 23.13
N LYS A 472 -9.60 23.60 23.18
CA LYS A 472 -8.48 22.74 23.62
C LYS A 472 -8.76 22.10 24.98
N ALA A 473 -9.09 22.91 25.98
CA ALA A 473 -9.41 22.42 27.33
C ALA A 473 -10.62 21.48 27.35
N ALA A 474 -11.65 21.74 26.52
CA ALA A 474 -12.81 20.86 26.40
C ALA A 474 -12.45 19.50 25.78
N PHE A 475 -11.59 19.48 24.76
CA PHE A 475 -11.03 18.24 24.22
C PHE A 475 -10.18 17.51 25.26
N GLU A 476 -9.32 18.20 26.00
CA GLU A 476 -8.48 17.60 27.04
C GLU A 476 -9.31 17.07 28.23
N ALA A 477 -10.41 17.73 28.60
CA ALA A 477 -11.33 17.27 29.63
C ALA A 477 -12.11 16.02 29.17
N THR A 478 -12.51 15.97 27.91
CA THR A 478 -13.24 14.84 27.32
C THR A 478 -12.33 13.64 27.09
N TYR A 479 -11.07 13.91 26.74
CA TYR A 479 -10.03 12.92 26.49
C TYR A 479 -8.82 13.20 27.42
N PRO A 480 -8.95 12.89 28.72
CA PRO A 480 -7.89 13.16 29.68
C PRO A 480 -6.61 12.41 29.29
N PRO A 481 -5.41 13.01 29.44
CA PRO A 481 -4.15 12.37 29.10
C PRO A 481 -4.00 11.09 29.93
N LYS A 482 -4.06 9.94 29.27
CA LYS A 482 -3.92 8.65 29.97
C LYS A 482 -2.46 8.30 30.28
N HIS A 483 -1.48 9.02 29.71
CA HIS A 483 -0.05 8.74 29.90
C HIS A 483 0.87 9.92 29.48
N PRO A 484 2.09 10.04 30.06
CA PRO A 484 3.08 11.06 29.68
C PRO A 484 3.65 11.01 28.25
N ASN A 485 3.48 9.90 27.50
CA ASN A 485 4.06 9.72 26.15
C ASN A 485 3.01 9.89 25.03
N HIS A 486 2.01 10.73 25.23
CA HIS A 486 0.89 10.93 24.31
C HIS A 486 1.27 11.68 23.00
N ARG A 487 2.55 12.06 22.85
CA ARG A 487 3.10 12.83 21.72
C ARG A 487 3.91 12.00 20.72
N ASP A 488 4.40 10.82 21.09
CA ASP A 488 5.40 10.06 20.32
C ASP A 488 4.85 8.77 19.69
N LEU A 489 3.70 8.83 19.01
CA LEU A 489 3.11 7.68 18.30
C LEU A 489 3.47 7.66 16.80
N ASN A 490 4.02 8.75 16.23
CA ASN A 490 4.43 8.85 14.83
C ASN A 490 5.61 9.83 14.65
N ASN A 491 6.64 9.43 13.87
CA ASN A 491 7.88 10.20 13.64
C ASN A 491 7.86 11.07 12.36
N VAL A 492 6.72 11.16 11.66
CA VAL A 492 6.57 12.06 10.50
C VAL A 492 6.18 13.46 10.97
N ASN A 493 6.53 14.50 10.21
CA ASN A 493 6.03 15.85 10.49
C ASN A 493 4.59 16.03 9.95
N PHE A 494 3.89 17.08 10.40
CA PHE A 494 2.50 17.30 10.03
C PHE A 494 2.28 17.49 8.51
N ALA A 495 3.19 18.18 7.82
CA ALA A 495 3.10 18.35 6.37
C ALA A 495 3.14 17.01 5.64
N LYS A 496 4.10 16.15 5.99
CA LYS A 496 4.19 14.78 5.49
C LYS A 496 2.97 13.95 5.92
N PHE A 497 2.40 14.21 7.09
CA PHE A 497 1.17 13.57 7.50
C PHE A 497 -0.02 13.96 6.58
N LEU A 498 -0.23 15.25 6.37
CA LEU A 498 -1.31 15.75 5.53
C LEU A 498 -1.14 15.29 4.07
N ASP A 499 0.07 15.39 3.54
CA ASP A 499 0.36 15.13 2.13
C ASP A 499 0.56 13.64 1.82
N GLU A 500 1.17 12.88 2.73
CA GLU A 500 1.62 11.49 2.52
C GLU A 500 0.96 10.44 3.42
N CYS A 501 0.13 10.82 4.39
CA CYS A 501 -0.42 9.88 5.39
C CYS A 501 -1.96 9.78 5.36
N ILE A 502 -2.69 10.83 4.98
CA ILE A 502 -4.16 10.78 4.83
C ILE A 502 -4.61 11.12 3.40
N GLY A 503 -5.51 10.31 2.81
CA GLY A 503 -6.15 10.60 1.52
C GLY A 503 -7.26 11.63 1.66
N GLU A 504 -7.79 12.15 0.55
CA GLU A 504 -8.90 13.14 0.59
C GLU A 504 -10.14 12.58 1.30
N GLU A 505 -10.53 11.33 1.01
CA GLU A 505 -11.70 10.72 1.66
C GLU A 505 -11.50 10.50 3.17
N THR A 506 -10.32 10.01 3.57
CA THR A 506 -9.99 9.87 5.00
C THR A 506 -9.94 11.23 5.69
N PHE A 507 -9.36 12.25 5.04
CA PHE A 507 -9.33 13.61 5.55
C PHE A 507 -10.75 14.18 5.70
N ARG A 508 -11.63 13.94 4.72
CA ARG A 508 -13.03 14.35 4.76
C ARG A 508 -13.79 13.70 5.92
N LEU A 509 -13.67 12.37 6.07
CA LEU A 509 -14.30 11.63 7.18
C LEU A 509 -13.76 12.08 8.54
N LEU A 510 -12.44 12.28 8.64
CA LEU A 510 -11.80 12.77 9.86
C LEU A 510 -12.27 14.19 10.20
N SER A 511 -12.36 15.07 9.20
CA SER A 511 -12.83 16.44 9.34
C SER A 511 -14.28 16.48 9.82
N LEU A 512 -15.15 15.62 9.27
CA LEU A 512 -16.54 15.50 9.71
C LEU A 512 -16.65 15.03 11.17
N GLU A 513 -15.83 14.08 11.57
CA GLU A 513 -15.85 13.58 12.96
C GLU A 513 -15.32 14.63 13.94
N ILE A 514 -14.28 15.37 13.55
CA ILE A 514 -13.76 16.53 14.31
C ILE A 514 -14.85 17.59 14.43
N GLU A 515 -15.49 17.96 13.33
CA GLU A 515 -16.59 18.94 13.29
C GLU A 515 -17.75 18.55 14.21
N ARG A 516 -18.17 17.27 14.15
CA ARG A 516 -19.20 16.72 15.02
C ARG A 516 -18.79 16.87 16.48
N LYS A 517 -17.53 16.55 16.82
CA LYS A 517 -17.04 16.69 18.18
C LYS A 517 -16.95 18.14 18.64
N ILE A 518 -16.47 19.05 17.81
CA ILE A 518 -16.46 20.49 18.12
C ILE A 518 -17.89 20.94 18.46
N SER A 519 -18.88 20.53 17.65
CA SER A 519 -20.30 20.87 17.86
C SER A 519 -20.87 20.28 19.17
N GLU A 520 -20.38 19.14 19.64
CA GLU A 520 -20.74 18.56 20.94
C GLU A 520 -20.10 19.30 22.12
N LEU A 521 -18.84 19.70 21.97
CA LEU A 521 -18.04 20.35 23.03
C LEU A 521 -18.37 21.84 23.18
N VAL A 522 -18.77 22.47 22.08
CA VAL A 522 -19.14 23.87 22.00
C VAL A 522 -20.66 23.95 21.94
N SER A 523 -21.31 24.19 23.09
CA SER A 523 -22.70 24.67 23.04
C SER A 523 -22.71 25.97 22.22
N ALA A 524 -23.70 26.17 21.34
CA ALA A 524 -23.79 27.36 20.46
C ALA A 524 -23.61 28.73 21.17
N ASN A 525 -23.74 28.75 22.50
CA ASN A 525 -23.60 29.94 23.34
C ASN A 525 -22.15 30.27 23.76
N SER A 526 -21.20 29.34 23.76
CA SER A 526 -19.83 29.61 24.25
C SER A 526 -18.92 30.24 23.19
N PHE A 527 -19.06 29.85 21.92
CA PHE A 527 -18.30 30.44 20.81
C PHE A 527 -18.73 31.87 20.50
N LYS A 528 -20.05 32.14 20.51
CA LYS A 528 -20.59 33.51 20.36
C LYS A 528 -20.09 34.43 21.48
N ALA A 529 -20.08 33.95 22.73
CA ALA A 529 -19.57 34.72 23.85
C ALA A 529 -18.05 34.98 23.75
N HIS A 530 -17.29 34.03 23.22
CA HIS A 530 -15.85 34.16 23.02
C HIS A 530 -15.50 35.12 21.87
N PHE A 531 -16.18 35.00 20.73
CA PHE A 531 -15.93 35.85 19.57
C PHE A 531 -16.33 37.32 19.85
N GLU A 532 -17.41 37.54 20.60
CA GLU A 532 -17.79 38.88 21.10
C GLU A 532 -16.80 39.44 22.13
N ALA A 533 -16.03 38.59 22.83
CA ALA A 533 -14.94 39.03 23.71
C ALA A 533 -13.68 39.40 22.91
N TYR A 534 -13.34 38.62 21.88
CA TYR A 534 -12.24 38.90 20.95
C TYR A 534 -12.49 40.16 20.11
N LYS A 535 -13.73 40.39 19.68
CA LYS A 535 -14.17 41.62 19.01
C LYS A 535 -13.85 42.90 19.81
N LYS A 536 -13.86 42.80 21.14
CA LYS A 536 -13.51 43.91 22.05
C LYS A 536 -12.01 44.17 22.16
N THR A 537 -11.17 43.24 21.70
CA THR A 537 -9.70 43.35 21.75
C THR A 537 -9.06 43.75 20.42
N LEU A 538 -9.83 43.75 19.32
CA LEU A 538 -9.36 44.29 18.03
C LEU A 538 -9.18 45.80 18.14
N PRO A 539 -8.01 46.36 17.79
CA PRO A 539 -7.84 47.81 17.75
C PRO A 539 -8.77 48.40 16.68
N PRO A 540 -9.29 49.63 16.89
CA PRO A 540 -9.98 50.35 15.84
C PRO A 540 -9.04 50.46 14.63
N TYR A 541 -9.44 49.84 13.53
CA TYR A 541 -8.71 49.89 12.27
C TYR A 541 -8.97 51.27 11.65
N ASP A 542 -8.05 52.20 11.87
CA ASP A 542 -8.02 53.46 11.12
C ASP A 542 -7.47 53.14 9.73
N ASP A 543 -8.38 53.00 8.77
CA ASP A 543 -8.03 52.86 7.36
C ASP A 543 -7.41 54.19 6.86
N PRO A 544 -6.13 54.21 6.43
CA PRO A 544 -5.50 55.41 5.91
C PRO A 544 -6.15 55.92 4.61
N LEU A 545 -7.00 55.12 3.95
CA LEU A 545 -7.72 55.51 2.74
C LEU A 545 -9.05 56.23 3.03
N VAL A 546 -9.53 56.25 4.28
CA VAL A 546 -10.82 56.88 4.66
C VAL A 546 -10.66 58.31 5.19
N GLN A 547 -9.44 58.77 5.50
CA GLN A 547 -9.19 60.13 6.01
C GLN A 547 -9.33 61.28 4.99
N GLN A 548 -9.79 61.02 3.76
CA GLN A 548 -10.01 62.09 2.77
C GLN A 548 -11.46 62.52 2.54
N HIS A 549 -12.47 61.89 3.15
CA HIS A 549 -13.84 62.40 3.10
C HIS A 549 -14.44 62.52 4.50
N GLY A 550 -14.94 63.72 4.79
CA GLY A 550 -15.18 64.23 6.13
C GLY A 550 -16.24 63.50 6.97
N ASP A 551 -15.97 63.51 8.27
CA ASP A 551 -16.84 63.64 9.46
C ASP A 551 -18.25 62.98 9.56
N ASP A 552 -18.68 62.11 8.64
CA ASP A 552 -20.00 61.45 8.75
C ASP A 552 -19.99 59.90 8.57
N ALA A 553 -18.82 59.24 8.70
CA ALA A 553 -18.67 57.80 8.42
C ALA A 553 -18.32 56.91 9.63
N GLY A 554 -18.47 57.41 10.87
CA GLY A 554 -18.13 56.66 12.08
C GLY A 554 -19.02 55.43 12.35
N ASP A 555 -20.28 55.47 11.91
CA ASP A 555 -21.25 54.38 12.17
C ASP A 555 -21.27 53.28 11.09
N GLN A 556 -20.91 53.57 9.83
CA GLN A 556 -20.97 52.57 8.74
C GLN A 556 -19.82 51.55 8.75
N SER A 557 -18.65 51.90 9.31
CA SER A 557 -17.47 51.04 9.35
C SER A 557 -17.58 49.88 10.35
N ASN A 558 -18.26 50.11 11.49
CA ASN A 558 -18.51 49.06 12.48
C ASN A 558 -19.61 48.09 12.03
N ASP A 559 -20.64 48.59 11.33
CA ASP A 559 -21.70 47.77 10.74
C ASP A 559 -21.14 46.81 9.67
N LEU A 560 -20.22 47.29 8.82
CA LEU A 560 -19.61 46.48 7.76
C LEU A 560 -18.74 45.33 8.30
N LYS A 561 -18.01 45.55 9.41
CA LYS A 561 -17.23 44.50 10.08
C LYS A 561 -18.15 43.47 10.73
N ASP A 562 -19.24 43.91 11.34
CA ASP A 562 -20.23 43.02 11.94
C ASP A 562 -20.98 42.17 10.90
N ASP A 563 -21.21 42.72 9.71
CA ASP A 563 -21.86 42.01 8.60
C ASP A 563 -20.96 40.91 8.01
N ILE A 564 -19.65 41.15 7.87
CA ILE A 564 -18.70 40.13 7.39
C ILE A 564 -18.60 38.97 8.39
N LEU A 565 -18.54 39.26 9.69
CA LEU A 565 -18.42 38.25 10.74
C LEU A 565 -19.71 37.43 10.94
N ARG A 566 -20.86 38.02 10.57
CA ARG A 566 -22.16 37.34 10.53
C ARG A 566 -22.44 36.63 9.22
N SER A 567 -21.60 36.81 8.21
CA SER A 567 -21.72 36.11 6.93
C SER A 567 -21.62 34.59 7.13
N PRO A 568 -22.62 33.81 6.70
CA PRO A 568 -22.57 32.35 6.74
C PRO A 568 -21.35 31.75 6.03
N HIS A 569 -20.83 32.43 5.01
CA HIS A 569 -19.64 32.01 4.27
C HIS A 569 -18.36 32.18 5.08
N PHE A 570 -18.21 33.33 5.73
CA PHE A 570 -17.07 33.59 6.59
C PHE A 570 -17.04 32.63 7.79
N GLN A 571 -18.22 32.35 8.37
CA GLN A 571 -18.35 31.32 9.42
C GLN A 571 -17.97 29.93 8.93
N SER A 572 -18.33 29.58 7.69
CA SER A 572 -17.95 28.30 7.09
C SER A 572 -16.43 28.19 6.88
N ILE A 573 -15.76 29.29 6.52
CA ILE A 573 -14.30 29.34 6.36
C ILE A 573 -13.58 29.20 7.69
N ILE A 574 -14.00 29.96 8.70
CA ILE A 574 -13.46 29.84 10.06
C ILE A 574 -13.61 28.40 10.54
N LYS A 575 -14.77 27.80 10.32
CA LYS A 575 -15.04 26.41 10.72
C LYS A 575 -14.10 25.42 10.03
N VAL A 576 -13.84 25.57 8.73
CA VAL A 576 -12.86 24.74 8.01
C VAL A 576 -11.45 24.91 8.58
N ALA A 577 -11.03 26.15 8.84
CA ALA A 577 -9.72 26.45 9.43
C ALA A 577 -9.60 25.89 10.86
N GLU A 578 -10.66 25.98 11.68
CA GLU A 578 -10.71 25.45 13.05
C GLU A 578 -10.62 23.92 13.06
N ILE A 579 -11.35 23.23 12.18
CA ILE A 579 -11.25 21.77 12.02
C ILE A 579 -9.82 21.36 11.68
N PHE A 580 -9.18 22.09 10.76
CA PHE A 580 -7.81 21.83 10.36
C PHE A 580 -6.81 22.07 11.49
N ASP A 581 -7.01 23.14 12.28
CA ASP A 581 -6.14 23.42 13.41
C ASP A 581 -6.28 22.40 14.54
N VAL A 582 -7.51 21.94 14.82
CA VAL A 582 -7.74 20.83 15.77
C VAL A 582 -7.04 19.56 15.30
N LEU A 583 -7.10 19.24 14.00
CA LEU A 583 -6.37 18.10 13.44
C LEU A 583 -4.85 18.25 13.62
N LYS A 584 -4.32 19.44 13.33
CA LYS A 584 -2.89 19.75 13.50
C LYS A 584 -2.47 19.65 14.96
N TRP A 585 -3.25 20.19 15.88
CA TRP A 585 -3.00 20.10 17.32
C TRP A 585 -3.05 18.64 17.81
N MET A 586 -4.04 17.86 17.40
CA MET A 586 -4.10 16.44 17.74
C MET A 586 -2.86 15.70 17.23
N PHE A 587 -2.34 16.06 16.05
CA PHE A 587 -1.13 15.46 15.52
C PHE A 587 0.14 15.86 16.28
N ASP A 588 0.30 17.16 16.56
CA ASP A 588 1.53 17.72 17.17
C ASP A 588 1.59 17.47 18.68
N GLU A 589 0.44 17.48 19.36
CA GLU A 589 0.39 17.46 20.83
C GLU A 589 -0.38 16.31 21.45
N ARG A 590 -1.34 15.68 20.76
CA ARG A 590 -2.29 14.71 21.35
C ARG A 590 -2.62 13.54 20.41
N GLN A 591 -1.59 12.80 19.99
CA GLN A 591 -1.75 11.70 19.02
C GLN A 591 -2.64 10.57 19.54
N ASP A 592 -2.82 10.47 20.86
CA ASP A 592 -3.78 9.58 21.51
C ASP A 592 -5.25 9.95 21.22
N ILE A 593 -5.55 11.25 21.15
CA ILE A 593 -6.86 11.75 20.71
C ILE A 593 -7.02 11.45 19.22
N LEU A 594 -6.01 11.77 18.40
CA LEU A 594 -6.05 11.46 16.96
C LEU A 594 -6.33 9.97 16.70
N ALA A 595 -5.69 9.07 17.47
CA ALA A 595 -5.95 7.63 17.40
C ALA A 595 -7.43 7.28 17.61
N THR A 596 -8.10 7.95 18.55
CA THR A 596 -9.51 7.72 18.84
C THR A 596 -10.40 8.10 17.64
N PHE A 597 -10.12 9.24 17.01
CA PHE A 597 -10.86 9.70 15.83
C PHE A 597 -10.61 8.82 14.63
N VAL A 598 -9.35 8.45 14.39
CA VAL A 598 -8.99 7.51 13.32
C VAL A 598 -9.68 6.17 13.54
N ARG A 599 -9.77 5.66 14.77
CA ARG A 599 -10.49 4.41 15.07
C ARG A 599 -11.98 4.48 14.74
N GLN A 600 -12.62 5.64 14.89
CA GLN A 600 -14.05 5.82 14.61
C GLN A 600 -14.36 5.79 13.11
N ILE A 601 -13.42 6.23 12.27
CA ILE A 601 -13.56 6.26 10.81
C ILE A 601 -12.85 5.08 10.12
N ALA A 602 -11.95 4.40 10.83
CA ALA A 602 -11.25 3.24 10.31
C ALA A 602 -12.20 2.05 10.22
N VAL A 603 -12.19 1.38 9.07
CA VAL A 603 -12.85 0.09 8.92
C VAL A 603 -12.19 -0.90 9.90
N PRO A 604 -12.95 -1.70 10.66
CA PRO A 604 -12.39 -2.63 11.64
C PRO A 604 -11.32 -3.52 11.02
N MET A 605 -10.21 -3.75 11.75
CA MET A 605 -9.09 -4.60 11.32
C MET A 605 -9.49 -6.01 10.87
N ASP A 606 -10.64 -6.49 11.32
CA ASP A 606 -11.19 -7.80 10.93
C ASP A 606 -11.95 -7.77 9.59
N ASP A 607 -12.47 -6.60 9.21
CA ASP A 607 -13.21 -6.36 7.97
C ASP A 607 -12.27 -5.87 6.84
N THR A 608 -11.15 -5.22 7.16
CA THR A 608 -10.10 -4.82 6.20
C THR A 608 -9.08 -5.93 5.90
N ARG A 609 -9.42 -7.22 6.00
CA ARG A 609 -8.45 -8.29 5.73
C ARG A 609 -8.42 -8.71 4.25
N PRO A 610 -7.55 -8.17 3.39
CA PRO A 610 -6.68 -9.04 2.60
C PRO A 610 -5.63 -9.59 3.58
N ARG A 611 -5.65 -10.89 3.89
CA ARG A 611 -4.71 -11.49 4.86
C ARG A 611 -3.30 -11.69 4.28
N VAL A 612 -2.89 -10.86 3.35
CA VAL A 612 -1.59 -10.93 2.68
C VAL A 612 -1.19 -9.49 2.42
N VAL A 613 -0.03 -9.12 2.97
CA VAL A 613 0.50 -7.77 2.93
C VAL A 613 2.01 -7.88 2.75
N ARG A 614 2.55 -7.05 1.86
CA ARG A 614 3.94 -6.66 1.91
C ARG A 614 4.17 -5.16 1.75
N PHE A 615 5.35 -4.76 2.20
CA PHE A 615 5.67 -3.51 2.87
C PHE A 615 6.37 -2.49 1.98
N ARG A 616 6.20 -1.22 2.36
CA ARG A 616 6.80 -0.06 1.72
C ARG A 616 8.34 -0.09 1.87
N GLY A 617 9.05 -0.23 0.76
CA GLY A 617 10.50 -0.03 0.71
C GLY A 617 10.89 1.41 1.00
N ARG A 618 11.93 1.61 1.84
CA ARG A 618 12.71 2.85 1.88
C ARG A 618 13.68 2.75 0.71
N ARG A 619 13.68 3.72 -0.18
CA ARG A 619 14.85 3.98 -1.04
C ARG A 619 15.82 4.80 -0.20
N GLN A 620 17.09 4.35 -0.15
CA GLN A 620 18.19 5.20 0.34
C GLN A 620 18.30 6.42 -0.56
#